data_AF-A0A2D9HT10-F1
#
_entry.id   AF-A0A2D9HT10-F1
#
_cell.length_a   1.000
_cell.length_b   1.000
_cell.length_c   1.000
_cell.angle_alpha   90.00
_cell.angle_beta   90.00
_cell.angle_gamma   90.00
#
_symmetry.space_group_name_H-M   'P 1'
#
loop_
_entity.id
_entity.type
_entity.pdbx_description
1 polymer ?
#
loop_
_entity_poly.entity_id
_entity_poly.type
_entity_poly.pdbx_seq_one_letter_code
_entity_poly.pdbx_strand_id
1 'polypeptide(L)'
;MGRWSESSLLKSIKNPTDEAYEIKLHAPEITFIGASKQPDFATADILFYPNENVVELKSLKQYFYQFRDTHISYERIINTVYDDLMDIYSPKRIRIVMKFNVRGGITSQLTIDSDWSIRGGKEEFKDWPKAE
;
A
#
# COMPACT_ATOMS: atom_id res chain seq x y z
N MET A 1 12.63 17.97 -2.36
CA MET A 1 11.35 17.62 -1.70
C MET A 1 11.64 16.33 -0.93
N GLY A 2 11.54 16.35 0.40
CA GLY A 2 12.02 15.24 1.24
C GLY A 2 11.30 13.93 0.92
N ARG A 3 12.04 12.82 0.85
CA ARG A 3 11.44 11.48 0.84
C ARG A 3 10.72 11.28 2.19
N TRP A 4 9.48 10.79 2.14
CA TRP A 4 8.67 10.49 3.33
C TRP A 4 8.89 9.05 3.83
N SER A 5 9.78 8.31 3.17
CA SER A 5 10.04 6.90 3.33
C SER A 5 11.44 6.52 2.82
N GLU A 6 11.96 5.43 3.37
CA GLU A 6 13.15 4.69 2.98
C GLU A 6 12.74 3.51 2.09
N SER A 7 12.38 3.81 0.84
CA SER A 7 11.92 2.79 -0.12
C SER A 7 12.98 1.73 -0.45
N SER A 8 14.26 1.99 -0.19
CA SER A 8 15.35 1.01 -0.30
C SER A 8 15.21 -0.18 0.66
N LEU A 9 14.34 -0.10 1.66
CA LEU A 9 14.00 -1.25 2.50
C LEU A 9 13.26 -2.33 1.71
N LEU A 10 12.48 -1.96 0.70
CA LEU A 10 11.66 -2.87 -0.11
C LEU A 10 12.55 -3.74 -0.99
N LYS A 11 12.24 -5.04 -1.00
CA LYS A 11 12.90 -6.04 -1.84
C LYS A 11 11.87 -6.78 -2.67
N SER A 12 12.32 -7.27 -3.83
CA SER A 12 11.54 -8.11 -4.72
C SER A 12 12.07 -9.53 -4.78
N ILE A 13 11.16 -10.45 -5.09
CA ILE A 13 11.46 -11.83 -5.51
C ILE A 13 11.02 -11.94 -6.97
N LYS A 14 11.73 -12.73 -7.78
CA LYS A 14 11.27 -13.01 -9.15
C LYS A 14 9.91 -13.69 -9.12
N ASN A 15 9.01 -13.25 -10.00
CA ASN A 15 7.76 -13.94 -10.25
C ASN A 15 8.08 -15.34 -10.85
N PRO A 16 7.58 -16.45 -10.27
CA PRO A 16 7.88 -17.80 -10.74
C PRO A 16 7.13 -18.19 -12.02
N THR A 17 6.15 -17.41 -12.48
CA THR A 17 5.30 -17.77 -13.63
C THR A 17 4.80 -16.53 -14.38
N ASP A 18 4.55 -16.68 -15.69
CA ASP A 18 3.91 -15.65 -16.51
C ASP A 18 2.37 -15.76 -16.50
N GLU A 19 1.84 -16.83 -15.91
CA GLU A 19 0.40 -17.06 -15.75
C GLU A 19 -0.27 -16.00 -14.88
N ALA A 20 -1.54 -15.71 -15.15
CA ALA A 20 -2.28 -14.69 -14.43
C ALA A 20 -2.71 -15.17 -13.04
N TYR A 21 -2.31 -14.43 -12.00
CA TYR A 21 -2.81 -14.59 -10.64
C TYR A 21 -2.79 -13.26 -9.89
N GLU A 22 -3.50 -13.19 -8.77
CA GLU A 22 -3.49 -12.04 -7.87
C GLU A 22 -2.92 -12.42 -6.51
N ILE A 23 -2.28 -11.46 -5.85
CA ILE A 23 -1.81 -11.58 -4.48
C ILE A 23 -2.62 -10.62 -3.62
N LYS A 24 -3.18 -11.12 -2.52
CA LYS A 24 -3.85 -10.31 -1.48
C LYS A 24 -2.98 -10.30 -0.24
N LEU A 25 -2.42 -9.14 0.09
CA LEU A 25 -1.61 -8.93 1.28
C LEU A 25 -2.41 -8.15 2.30
N HIS A 26 -2.37 -8.60 3.54
CA HIS A 26 -2.94 -7.88 4.68
C HIS A 26 -1.81 -7.49 5.64
N ALA A 27 -1.63 -6.18 5.83
CA ALA A 27 -0.68 -5.60 6.77
C ALA A 27 -1.44 -4.99 7.96
N PRO A 28 -1.59 -5.71 9.08
CA PRO A 28 -2.40 -5.25 10.22
C PRO A 28 -1.68 -4.25 11.14
N GLU A 29 -0.37 -4.08 10.99
CA GLU A 29 0.49 -3.37 11.95
C GLU A 29 1.16 -2.15 11.32
N ILE A 30 0.39 -1.11 11.03
CA ILE A 30 0.93 0.18 10.57
C ILE A 30 0.66 1.21 11.66
N THR A 31 1.71 1.95 12.05
CA THR A 31 1.61 3.05 13.01
C THR A 31 2.51 4.19 12.60
N PHE A 32 2.11 5.41 12.95
CA PHE A 32 2.81 6.65 12.61
C PHE A 32 2.35 7.79 13.53
N ILE A 33 3.01 8.94 13.46
CA ILE A 33 2.65 10.10 14.28
C ILE A 33 1.70 11.00 13.49
N GLY A 34 0.46 11.14 13.99
CA GLY A 34 -0.55 12.02 13.40
C GLY A 34 -0.40 13.49 13.80
N ALA A 35 -1.33 14.33 13.34
CA ALA A 35 -1.29 15.80 13.48
C ALA A 35 -1.14 16.32 14.94
N SER A 36 -1.62 15.55 15.93
CA SER A 36 -1.57 15.92 17.36
C SER A 36 -0.36 15.34 18.12
N LYS A 37 0.69 14.89 17.41
CA LYS A 37 1.85 14.18 18.00
C LYS A 37 1.48 12.90 18.75
N GLN A 38 0.33 12.32 18.45
CA GLN A 38 -0.13 11.06 19.02
C GLN A 38 0.05 9.94 17.99
N PRO A 39 0.33 8.71 18.44
CA PRO A 39 0.39 7.56 17.54
C PRO A 39 -0.97 7.30 16.94
N ASP A 40 -1.00 7.22 15.61
CA ASP A 40 -2.09 6.71 14.81
C ASP A 40 -1.81 5.28 14.37
N PHE A 41 -2.88 4.56 14.05
CA PHE A 41 -2.83 3.16 13.66
C PHE A 41 -3.67 2.95 12.40
N ALA A 42 -3.17 2.09 11.53
CA ALA A 42 -3.84 1.70 10.31
C ALA A 42 -3.59 0.23 9.98
N THR A 43 -4.46 -0.31 9.13
CA THR A 43 -4.21 -1.55 8.39
C THR A 43 -4.19 -1.25 6.90
N ALA A 44 -3.47 -2.06 6.13
CA ALA A 44 -3.48 -1.98 4.67
C ALA A 44 -3.84 -3.34 4.06
N ASP A 45 -4.85 -3.32 3.19
CA ASP A 45 -5.14 -4.40 2.26
C ASP A 45 -4.55 -4.03 0.90
N ILE A 46 -3.62 -4.85 0.38
CA ILE A 46 -2.95 -4.62 -0.90
C ILE A 46 -3.31 -5.76 -1.84
N LEU A 47 -3.99 -5.42 -2.94
CA LEU A 47 -4.18 -6.30 -4.08
C LEU A 47 -3.08 -6.03 -5.10
N PHE A 48 -2.41 -7.08 -5.55
CA PHE A 48 -1.21 -6.96 -6.38
C PHE A 48 -1.25 -7.99 -7.51
N TYR A 49 -1.23 -7.52 -8.75
CA TYR A 49 -1.08 -8.33 -9.95
C TYR A 49 0.36 -8.23 -10.44
N PRO A 50 1.17 -9.29 -10.29
CA PRO A 50 2.60 -9.22 -10.57
C PRO A 50 2.90 -9.04 -12.05
N ASN A 51 4.06 -8.43 -12.30
CA ASN A 51 4.75 -8.48 -13.58
C ASN A 51 5.98 -9.42 -13.42
N GLU A 52 7.20 -8.91 -13.55
CA GLU A 52 8.43 -9.70 -13.40
C GLU A 52 8.78 -10.03 -11.94
N ASN A 53 8.23 -9.27 -11.00
CA ASN A 53 8.58 -9.31 -9.58
C ASN A 53 7.35 -9.42 -8.68
N VAL A 54 7.53 -10.08 -7.54
CA VAL A 54 6.58 -10.14 -6.43
C VAL A 54 7.17 -9.52 -5.17
N VAL A 55 6.30 -9.15 -4.24
CA VAL A 55 6.66 -8.50 -2.97
C VAL A 55 7.32 -9.49 -2.01
N GLU A 56 8.45 -9.12 -1.42
CA GLU A 56 9.08 -9.87 -0.33
C GLU A 56 8.50 -9.43 1.02
N LEU A 57 7.81 -10.33 1.73
CA LEU A 57 6.99 -9.99 2.90
C LEU A 57 7.80 -9.41 4.08
N LYS A 58 9.03 -9.86 4.32
CA LYS A 58 9.87 -9.33 5.42
C LYS A 58 10.25 -7.88 5.15
N SER A 59 10.65 -7.55 3.92
CA SER A 59 10.99 -6.20 3.50
C SER A 59 9.78 -5.26 3.58
N LEU A 60 8.60 -5.74 3.16
CA LEU A 60 7.35 -4.97 3.26
C LEU A 60 7.01 -4.65 4.72
N LYS A 61 7.17 -5.64 5.62
CA LYS A 61 7.00 -5.42 7.07
C LYS A 61 7.97 -4.36 7.60
N GLN A 62 9.25 -4.46 7.25
CA GLN A 62 10.27 -3.49 7.67
C GLN A 62 9.98 -2.09 7.13
N TYR A 63 9.54 -2.01 5.87
CA TYR A 63 9.10 -0.78 5.24
C TYR A 63 7.92 -0.15 5.97
N PHE A 64 6.91 -0.91 6.41
CA PHE A 64 5.82 -0.33 7.21
C PHE A 64 6.25 0.09 8.62
N TYR A 65 7.14 -0.66 9.25
CA TYR A 65 7.63 -0.34 10.60
C TYR A 65 8.38 0.99 10.69
N GLN A 66 8.98 1.45 9.60
CA GLN A 66 9.70 2.73 9.56
C GLN A 66 8.79 3.94 9.90
N PHE A 67 7.48 3.84 9.60
CA PHE A 67 6.58 4.97 9.73
C PHE A 67 6.26 5.29 11.20
N ARG A 68 6.59 4.40 12.14
CA ARG A 68 6.24 4.51 13.57
C ARG A 68 6.53 5.88 14.16
N ASP A 69 7.69 6.43 13.87
CA ASP A 69 8.16 7.72 14.41
C ASP A 69 8.06 8.85 13.37
N THR A 70 7.39 8.61 12.24
CA THR A 70 7.24 9.57 11.15
C THR A 70 5.97 10.40 11.32
N HIS A 71 6.10 11.73 11.27
CA HIS A 71 4.95 12.64 11.31
C HIS A 71 4.32 12.79 9.92
N ILE A 72 3.20 12.11 9.67
CA ILE A 72 2.61 11.96 8.34
C ILE A 72 1.08 11.92 8.39
N SER A 73 0.42 12.50 7.38
CA SER A 73 -1.05 12.45 7.27
C SER A 73 -1.52 11.15 6.62
N TYR A 74 -2.81 10.83 6.75
CA TYR A 74 -3.42 9.61 6.18
C TYR A 74 -3.32 9.61 4.65
N GLU A 75 -3.55 10.77 4.04
CA GLU A 75 -3.47 10.99 2.60
C GLU A 75 -2.01 10.89 2.13
N ARG A 76 -1.06 11.39 2.92
CA ARG A 76 0.35 11.34 2.55
C ARG A 76 0.89 9.92 2.64
N ILE A 77 0.59 9.16 3.69
CA ILE A 77 1.13 7.80 3.85
C ILE A 77 0.65 6.86 2.74
N ILE A 78 -0.64 6.89 2.37
CA ILE A 78 -1.15 6.02 1.29
C ILE A 78 -0.53 6.38 -0.07
N ASN A 79 -0.36 7.67 -0.39
CA ASN A 79 0.29 8.06 -1.65
C ASN A 79 1.79 7.69 -1.64
N THR A 80 2.48 7.91 -0.51
CA THR A 80 3.90 7.51 -0.37
C THR A 80 4.07 6.01 -0.59
N VAL A 81 3.23 5.20 0.05
CA VAL A 81 3.26 3.75 -0.11
C VAL A 81 2.89 3.33 -1.53
N TYR A 82 1.89 3.96 -2.14
CA TYR A 82 1.55 3.69 -3.54
C TYR A 82 2.73 3.95 -4.48
N ASP A 83 3.34 5.14 -4.39
CA ASP A 83 4.44 5.55 -5.26
C ASP A 83 5.65 4.61 -5.08
N ASP A 84 6.04 4.31 -3.83
CA ASP A 84 7.16 3.42 -3.55
C ASP A 84 6.92 1.98 -4.04
N LEU A 85 5.72 1.44 -3.85
CA LEU A 85 5.40 0.09 -4.33
C LEU A 85 5.32 0.05 -5.87
N MET A 86 4.80 1.10 -6.51
CA MET A 86 4.76 1.18 -7.97
C MET A 86 6.18 1.24 -8.55
N ASP A 87 7.05 2.08 -8.00
CA ASP A 87 8.43 2.26 -8.45
C ASP A 87 9.28 1.00 -8.28
N ILE A 88 9.17 0.32 -7.14
CA ILE A 88 10.00 -0.86 -6.83
C ILE A 88 9.54 -2.11 -7.59
N TYR A 89 8.22 -2.30 -7.72
CA TYR A 89 7.68 -3.56 -8.20
C TYR A 89 7.16 -3.52 -9.64
N SER A 90 6.81 -2.33 -10.16
CA SER A 90 6.21 -2.15 -11.50
C SER A 90 5.14 -3.21 -11.84
N PRO A 91 4.13 -3.43 -10.97
CA PRO A 91 3.10 -4.44 -11.19
C PRO A 91 2.19 -4.11 -12.37
N LYS A 92 1.48 -5.13 -12.87
CA LYS A 92 0.40 -4.93 -13.85
C LYS A 92 -0.76 -4.13 -13.25
N ARG A 93 -1.07 -4.37 -11.97
CA ARG A 93 -2.00 -3.57 -11.17
C ARG A 93 -1.63 -3.65 -9.70
N ILE A 94 -1.77 -2.53 -9.00
CA ILE A 94 -1.77 -2.47 -7.54
C ILE A 94 -2.97 -1.66 -7.06
N ARG A 95 -3.68 -2.19 -6.06
CA ARG A 95 -4.70 -1.47 -5.33
C ARG A 95 -4.39 -1.54 -3.84
N ILE A 96 -4.43 -0.40 -3.19
CA ILE A 96 -4.15 -0.24 -1.76
C ILE A 96 -5.39 0.32 -1.10
N VAL A 97 -5.89 -0.36 -0.07
CA VAL A 97 -6.93 0.13 0.82
C VAL A 97 -6.32 0.28 2.21
N MET A 98 -6.20 1.51 2.69
CA MET A 98 -5.75 1.78 4.06
C MET A 98 -6.94 2.16 4.94
N LYS A 99 -7.09 1.48 6.07
CA LYS A 99 -8.13 1.73 7.07
C LYS A 99 -7.47 2.29 8.31
N PHE A 100 -7.92 3.45 8.76
CA PHE A 100 -7.36 4.17 9.90
C PHE A 100 -8.29 4.05 11.11
N ASN A 101 -7.70 3.92 12.30
CA ASN A 101 -8.45 3.84 13.55
C ASN A 101 -9.24 5.14 13.83
N VAL A 102 -10.23 5.03 14.72
CA VAL A 102 -11.13 6.14 15.08
C VAL A 102 -10.36 7.34 15.65
N ARG A 103 -10.64 8.53 15.11
CA ARG A 103 -10.25 9.83 15.69
C ARG A 103 -11.46 10.74 15.79
N GLY A 104 -11.71 11.27 16.99
CA GLY A 104 -12.87 12.15 17.23
C GLY A 104 -14.22 11.49 16.91
N GLY A 105 -14.32 10.16 17.03
CA GLY A 105 -15.52 9.40 16.65
C GLY A 105 -15.65 9.08 15.16
N ILE A 106 -14.67 9.44 14.32
CA ILE A 106 -14.69 9.25 12.87
C ILE A 106 -13.62 8.23 12.47
N THR A 107 -13.99 7.24 11.65
CA THR A 107 -13.04 6.38 10.94
C THR A 107 -12.78 6.91 9.53
N SER A 108 -11.62 6.59 8.98
CA SER A 108 -11.29 6.93 7.59
C SER A 108 -10.76 5.71 6.87
N GLN A 109 -11.20 5.54 5.62
CA GLN A 109 -10.69 4.51 4.72
C GLN A 109 -10.32 5.18 3.40
N LEU A 110 -9.05 5.05 3.02
CA LEU A 110 -8.51 5.62 1.79
C LEU A 110 -8.22 4.47 0.82
N THR A 111 -8.43 4.70 -0.47
CA THR A 111 -8.17 3.70 -1.51
C THR A 111 -7.46 4.37 -2.69
N ILE A 112 -6.42 3.72 -3.19
CA ILE A 112 -5.78 4.06 -4.46
C ILE A 112 -5.73 2.79 -5.31
N ASP A 113 -6.08 2.91 -6.59
CA ASP A 113 -5.96 1.85 -7.58
C ASP A 113 -5.18 2.37 -8.79
N SER A 114 -4.16 1.62 -9.23
CA SER A 114 -3.40 1.96 -10.44
C SER A 114 -4.22 1.82 -11.72
N ASP A 115 -5.30 1.03 -11.70
CA ASP A 115 -6.11 0.77 -12.89
C ASP A 115 -7.22 1.81 -13.12
N TRP A 116 -7.45 2.72 -12.17
CA TRP A 116 -8.37 3.83 -12.38
C TRP A 116 -7.92 4.71 -13.54
N SER A 117 -8.83 4.95 -14.48
CA SER A 117 -8.64 5.79 -15.67
C SER A 117 -8.14 7.20 -15.33
N ILE A 118 -8.63 7.78 -14.24
CA ILE A 118 -8.19 9.10 -13.73
C ILE A 118 -6.72 9.12 -13.27
N ARG A 119 -6.09 7.96 -13.07
CA ARG A 119 -4.66 7.80 -12.76
C ARG A 119 -3.86 7.25 -13.95
N GLY A 120 -4.45 7.17 -15.14
CA GLY A 120 -3.81 6.64 -16.35
C GLY A 120 -3.94 5.12 -16.51
N GLY A 121 -4.71 4.46 -15.64
CA GLY A 121 -5.11 3.07 -15.82
C GLY A 121 -6.10 2.90 -16.98
N LYS A 122 -6.47 1.65 -17.26
CA LYS A 122 -7.30 1.32 -18.43
C LYS A 122 -8.65 0.73 -18.05
N GLU A 123 -8.96 0.65 -16.75
CA GLU A 123 -10.14 -0.05 -16.23
C GLU A 123 -10.19 -1.51 -16.73
N GLU A 124 -9.03 -2.14 -16.87
CA GLU A 124 -8.88 -3.51 -17.41
C GLU A 124 -9.32 -4.57 -16.39
N PHE A 125 -9.18 -4.28 -15.10
CA PHE A 125 -9.37 -5.27 -14.05
C PHE A 125 -10.70 -5.05 -13.33
N LYS A 126 -11.49 -6.12 -13.24
CA LYS A 126 -12.71 -6.12 -12.43
C LYS A 126 -12.35 -6.49 -10.99
N ASP A 127 -12.91 -5.75 -10.03
CA ASP A 127 -12.87 -6.19 -8.65
C ASP A 127 -13.63 -7.51 -8.52
N TRP A 128 -13.01 -8.51 -7.89
CA TRP A 128 -13.77 -9.68 -7.47
C TRP A 128 -14.79 -9.22 -6.42
N PRO A 129 -16.10 -9.52 -6.58
CA PRO A 129 -17.09 -9.18 -5.57
C PRO A 129 -16.62 -9.72 -4.22
N LYS A 130 -16.74 -8.93 -3.15
CA LYS A 130 -16.53 -9.46 -1.81
C LYS A 130 -17.42 -10.71 -1.69
N ALA A 131 -16.84 -11.84 -1.30
CA ALA A 131 -17.64 -12.94 -0.80
C ALA A 131 -18.45 -12.35 0.36
N GLU A 132 -19.78 -12.44 0.24
CA GLU A 132 -20.74 -11.99 1.25
C GLU A 132 -20.44 -12.62 2.62
#